data_AF-A0A1A8B0R6-F1
#
_entry.id   AF-A0A1A8B0R6-F1
#
_cell.length_a   1.000
_cell.length_b   1.000
_cell.length_c   1.000
_cell.angle_alpha   90.00
_cell.angle_beta   90.00
_cell.angle_gamma   90.00
#
_symmetry.space_group_name_H-M   'P 1'
#
loop_
_entity.id
_entity.type
_entity.pdbx_description
1 polymer ?
#
loop_
_entity_poly.entity_id
_entity_poly.type
_entity_poly.pdbx_seq_one_letter_code
_entity_poly.pdbx_strand_id
1 'polypeptide(L)'
;MWHLQLTCPQPLCSGILIKAGLYRTIRRVPDINDWYIMATEYLECRRCKKKRVVAMLRSRTLGNSATQLCNTLREQHSDTWMRRAIQYLGVCEQFLAL
;
A
#
# COMPACT_ATOMS: atom_id res chain seq x y z
N MET A 1 12.83 5.37 -1.56
CA MET A 1 13.90 4.53 -2.15
C MET A 1 14.74 4.05 -0.98
N TRP A 2 15.07 2.75 -0.87
CA TRP A 2 15.38 2.01 0.38
C TRP A 2 15.96 2.84 1.54
N HIS A 3 15.23 2.90 2.65
CA HIS A 3 15.72 3.49 3.91
C HIS A 3 16.64 2.54 4.70
N LEU A 4 16.75 1.28 4.25
CA LEU A 4 17.58 0.25 4.85
C LEU A 4 18.77 -0.04 3.94
N GLN A 5 19.99 0.01 4.48
CA GLN A 5 21.19 -0.46 3.79
C GLN A 5 21.27 -1.99 3.87
N LEU A 6 21.36 -2.64 2.71
CA LEU A 6 21.44 -4.10 2.62
C LEU A 6 22.88 -4.55 2.36
N THR A 7 23.33 -5.54 3.13
CA THR A 7 24.65 -6.17 2.96
C THR A 7 24.60 -7.23 1.86
N CYS A 8 25.75 -7.49 1.23
CA CYS A 8 25.87 -8.53 0.23
C CYS A 8 25.77 -9.91 0.89
N PRO A 9 24.87 -10.82 0.43
CA PRO A 9 24.74 -12.15 1.00
C PRO A 9 25.80 -13.14 0.46
N GLN A 10 26.72 -12.69 -0.39
CA GLN A 10 27.74 -13.57 -0.95
C GLN A 10 28.77 -13.92 0.14
N PRO A 11 29.14 -15.20 0.31
CA PRO A 11 30.18 -15.58 1.26
C PRO A 11 31.47 -14.79 0.98
N LEU A 12 32.12 -14.34 2.04
CA LEU A 12 33.35 -13.53 2.01
C LEU A 12 33.19 -12.13 1.38
N CYS A 13 31.97 -11.65 1.13
CA CYS A 13 31.73 -10.31 0.61
C CYS A 13 31.05 -9.41 1.66
N SER A 14 31.76 -8.41 2.15
CA SER A 14 31.21 -7.36 3.04
C SER A 14 30.80 -6.08 2.30
N GLY A 15 30.37 -6.20 1.04
CA GLY A 15 29.91 -5.06 0.24
C GLY A 15 28.47 -4.64 0.54
N ILE A 16 28.12 -3.40 0.23
CA ILE A 16 26.75 -2.88 0.31
C ILE A 16 26.07 -3.02 -1.05
N LEU A 17 24.78 -3.35 -1.03
CA LEU A 17 23.92 -3.39 -2.20
C LEU A 17 23.39 -1.98 -2.53
N ILE A 18 23.50 -1.58 -3.79
CA ILE A 18 22.96 -0.32 -4.33
C ILE A 18 21.90 -0.58 -5.38
N LYS A 19 21.06 0.42 -5.65
CA LYS A 19 20.07 0.40 -6.73
C LYS A 19 20.72 0.10 -8.09
N ALA A 20 20.14 -0.85 -8.82
CA ALA A 20 20.59 -1.28 -10.15
C ALA A 20 19.44 -1.43 -11.17
N GLY A 21 18.30 -0.76 -10.93
CA GLY A 21 17.16 -0.68 -11.86
C GLY A 21 16.02 -1.65 -11.52
N LEU A 22 14.93 -1.59 -12.28
CA LEU A 22 13.74 -2.40 -12.04
C LEU A 22 13.85 -3.79 -12.69
N TYR A 23 13.26 -4.79 -12.03
CA TYR A 23 13.06 -6.12 -12.58
C TYR A 23 12.07 -6.05 -13.75
N ARG A 24 12.28 -6.90 -14.76
CA ARG A 24 11.47 -6.90 -16.00
C ARG A 24 9.98 -7.17 -15.77
N THR A 25 9.66 -7.87 -14.70
CA THR A 25 8.29 -8.31 -14.41
C THR A 25 7.67 -7.42 -13.34
N ILE A 26 6.54 -6.85 -13.70
CA ILE A 26 5.66 -6.11 -12.81
C ILE A 26 4.42 -6.98 -12.56
N ARG A 27 3.97 -7.07 -11.30
CA ARG A 27 2.77 -7.86 -10.93
C ARG A 27 1.64 -6.93 -10.51
N ARG A 28 0.42 -7.21 -10.96
CA ARG A 28 -0.81 -6.62 -10.40
C ARG A 28 -1.35 -7.55 -9.34
N VAL A 29 -1.60 -7.04 -8.14
CA VAL A 29 -2.09 -7.82 -7.00
C VAL A 29 -3.40 -7.22 -6.51
N PRO A 30 -4.47 -8.02 -6.37
CA PRO A 30 -5.74 -7.53 -5.87
C PRO A 30 -5.65 -7.15 -4.38
N ASP A 31 -6.38 -6.11 -4.02
CA ASP A 31 -6.62 -5.59 -2.67
C ASP A 31 -8.14 -5.50 -2.45
N ILE A 32 -8.58 -5.13 -1.24
CA ILE A 32 -9.99 -5.14 -0.84
C ILE A 32 -10.87 -4.21 -1.69
N ASN A 33 -10.32 -3.11 -2.21
CA ASN A 33 -11.07 -2.10 -2.98
C ASN A 33 -10.53 -1.88 -4.42
N ASP A 34 -9.32 -2.32 -4.76
CA ASP A 34 -8.72 -2.21 -6.11
C ASP A 34 -7.44 -3.07 -6.22
N TRP A 35 -6.69 -3.00 -7.32
CA TRP A 35 -5.41 -3.68 -7.53
C TRP A 35 -4.24 -2.72 -7.29
N TYR A 36 -3.13 -3.23 -6.74
CA TYR A 36 -1.86 -2.50 -6.68
C TYR A 36 -0.78 -3.16 -7.52
N ILE A 37 0.15 -2.32 -7.98
CA ILE A 37 1.33 -2.79 -8.70
C ILE A 37 2.44 -3.13 -7.70
N MET A 38 2.94 -4.35 -7.75
CA MET A 38 4.20 -4.77 -7.16
C MET A 38 5.30 -4.77 -8.21
N ALA A 39 6.26 -3.85 -8.03
CA ALA A 39 7.52 -3.86 -8.74
C ALA A 39 8.60 -4.52 -7.86
N THR A 40 9.64 -5.01 -8.53
CA THR A 40 10.81 -5.60 -7.90
C THR A 40 12.03 -4.83 -8.39
N GLU A 41 13.02 -4.62 -7.53
CA GLU A 41 14.23 -3.88 -7.89
C GLU A 41 15.43 -4.83 -7.93
N TYR A 42 16.29 -4.64 -8.93
CA TYR A 42 17.63 -5.17 -8.89
C TYR A 42 18.50 -4.29 -8.01
N LEU A 43 19.22 -4.93 -7.09
CA LEU A 43 20.32 -4.32 -6.39
C LEU A 43 21.63 -4.93 -6.85
N GLU A 44 22.68 -4.13 -6.93
CA GLU A 44 24.03 -4.57 -7.29
C GLU A 44 24.97 -4.34 -6.12
N CYS A 45 25.83 -5.32 -5.83
CA CYS A 45 26.88 -5.12 -4.85
C CYS A 45 28.00 -4.23 -5.41
N ARG A 46 28.40 -3.18 -4.67
CA ARG A 46 29.53 -2.32 -5.06
C ARG A 46 30.85 -3.06 -5.23
N ARG A 47 31.08 -4.15 -4.47
CA ARG A 47 32.33 -4.94 -4.52
C ARG A 47 32.30 -6.03 -5.58
N CYS A 48 31.43 -7.02 -5.42
CA CYS A 48 31.46 -8.22 -6.27
C CYS A 48 30.62 -8.10 -7.55
N LYS A 49 29.93 -6.97 -7.76
CA LYS A 49 29.09 -6.68 -8.96
C LYS A 49 27.97 -7.68 -9.23
N LYS A 50 27.69 -8.58 -8.30
CA LYS A 50 26.56 -9.51 -8.39
C LYS A 50 25.26 -8.76 -8.16
N LYS A 51 24.30 -8.99 -9.07
CA LYS A 51 22.94 -8.50 -8.94
C LYS A 51 22.12 -9.43 -8.05
N ARG A 52 21.28 -8.84 -7.21
CA ARG A 52 20.30 -9.49 -6.35
C ARG A 52 18.94 -8.89 -6.63
N VAL A 53 17.93 -9.74 -6.66
CA VAL A 53 16.54 -9.32 -6.86
C VAL A 53 15.94 -9.13 -5.48
N VAL A 54 15.48 -7.93 -5.15
CA VAL A 54 14.76 -7.66 -3.90
C VAL A 54 13.32 -7.33 -4.24
N ALA A 55 12.42 -8.24 -3.83
CA ALA A 55 11.00 -8.19 -4.12
C ALA A 55 10.28 -7.41 -3.02
N MET A 56 10.19 -6.08 -3.12
CA MET A 56 9.12 -5.29 -2.49
C MET A 56 9.27 -3.80 -2.81
N LEU A 57 8.87 -3.39 -4.02
CA LEU A 57 8.47 -2.01 -4.26
C LEU A 57 6.97 -2.01 -4.54
N ARG A 58 6.16 -1.87 -3.49
CA ARG A 58 4.73 -1.60 -3.64
C ARG A 58 4.59 -0.18 -4.20
N SER A 59 3.87 -0.03 -5.31
CA SER A 59 3.52 1.30 -5.81
C SER A 59 2.79 2.05 -4.70
N ARG A 60 3.31 3.21 -4.30
CA ARG A 60 2.60 4.15 -3.43
C ARG A 60 1.54 4.83 -4.29
N THR A 61 0.46 4.12 -4.61
CA THR A 61 -0.72 4.76 -5.17
C THR A 61 -1.28 5.73 -4.14
N LEU A 62 -1.88 6.83 -4.60
CA LEU A 62 -2.52 7.86 -3.77
C LEU A 62 -3.40 7.24 -2.65
N GLY A 63 -4.03 6.09 -2.95
CA GLY A 63 -4.94 5.35 -2.06
C GLY A 63 -4.34 4.56 -0.88
N ASN A 64 -3.02 4.36 -0.79
CA ASN A 64 -2.41 3.47 0.21
C ASN A 64 -1.79 4.19 1.42
N SER A 65 -2.03 5.49 1.57
CA SER A 65 -1.60 6.20 2.78
C SER A 65 -2.48 5.82 3.96
N ALA A 66 -1.90 5.75 5.17
CA ALA A 66 -2.68 5.64 6.40
C ALA A 66 -3.74 6.75 6.50
N THR A 67 -3.44 7.93 5.95
CA THR A 67 -4.36 9.06 5.82
C THR A 67 -5.57 8.74 4.95
N GLN A 68 -5.39 8.10 3.79
CA GLN A 68 -6.50 7.78 2.89
C GLN A 68 -7.39 6.67 3.47
N LEU A 69 -6.81 5.65 4.12
CA LEU A 69 -7.58 4.65 4.86
C LEU A 69 -8.43 5.32 5.96
N CYS A 70 -7.83 6.24 6.72
CA CYS A 70 -8.55 6.98 7.77
C CYS A 70 -9.70 7.82 7.19
N ASN A 71 -9.48 8.47 6.04
CA ASN A 71 -10.51 9.25 5.34
C ASN A 71 -11.66 8.35 4.85
N THR A 72 -11.37 7.22 4.21
CA THR A 72 -12.40 6.27 3.74
C THR A 72 -13.21 5.68 4.89
N LEU A 73 -12.56 5.28 5.99
CA LEU A 73 -13.26 4.80 7.18
C LEU A 73 -14.17 5.88 7.78
N ARG A 74 -13.72 7.14 7.77
CA ARG A 74 -14.51 8.28 8.25
C ARG A 74 -15.73 8.54 7.37
N GLU A 75 -15.56 8.52 6.06
CA GLU A 75 -16.66 8.67 5.09
C GLU A 75 -17.70 7.55 5.27
N GLN A 76 -17.27 6.28 5.30
CA GLN A 76 -18.16 5.14 5.49
C GLN A 76 -18.93 5.17 6.82
N HIS A 77 -18.26 5.58 7.90
CA HIS A 77 -18.92 5.75 9.21
C HIS A 77 -19.97 6.87 9.16
N SER A 78 -19.64 7.98 8.51
CA SER A 78 -20.55 9.14 8.37
C SER A 78 -21.78 8.79 7.53
N ASP A 79 -21.60 8.06 6.44
CA ASP A 79 -22.68 7.52 5.60
C ASP A 79 -23.61 6.60 6.38
N THR A 80 -23.04 5.68 7.17
CA THR A 80 -23.79 4.74 7.99
C THR A 80 -24.60 5.47 9.06
N TRP A 81 -23.99 6.49 9.67
CA TRP A 81 -24.65 7.34 10.66
C TRP A 81 -25.81 8.14 10.03
N MET A 82 -25.60 8.77 8.87
CA MET A 82 -26.65 9.51 8.16
C MET A 82 -27.83 8.61 7.77
N ARG A 83 -27.59 7.40 7.24
CA ARG A 83 -28.67 6.46 6.92
C ARG A 83 -29.50 6.10 8.15
N ARG A 84 -28.85 5.85 9.29
CA ARG A 84 -29.54 5.58 10.56
C ARG A 84 -30.31 6.78 11.08
N ALA A 85 -29.77 7.99 10.94
CA ALA A 85 -30.45 9.22 11.33
C ALA A 85 -31.70 9.47 10.47
N ILE A 86 -31.61 9.29 9.15
CA ILE A 86 -32.76 9.39 8.24
C ILE A 86 -33.83 8.36 8.63
N GLN A 87 -33.42 7.12 8.90
CA GLN A 87 -34.36 6.07 9.30
C GLN A 87 -35.06 6.40 10.63
N TYR A 88 -34.32 6.91 11.61
CA TYR A 88 -34.89 7.37 12.89
C TYR A 88 -35.86 8.55 12.70
N LEU A 89 -35.46 9.57 11.95
CA LEU A 89 -36.30 10.74 11.69
C LEU A 89 -37.59 10.36 10.94
N GLY A 90 -37.49 9.45 9.96
CA GLY A 90 -38.67 8.92 9.27
C GLY A 90 -39.63 8.17 10.19
N VAL A 91 -39.12 7.47 11.20
CA VAL A 91 -39.96 6.87 12.25
C VAL A 91 -40.62 7.96 13.10
N CYS A 92 -39.88 8.98 13.53
CA CYS A 92 -40.43 10.10 14.31
C CYS A 92 -41.55 10.85 13.58
N GLU A 93 -41.41 11.11 12.28
CA GLU A 93 -42.45 11.74 11.47
C GLU A 93 -43.73 10.90 11.44
N GLN A 94 -43.63 9.57 11.36
CA GLN A 94 -44.80 8.68 11.41
C GLN A 94 -45.52 8.75 12.76
N PHE A 95 -44.78 8.91 13.86
CA PHE A 95 -45.36 9.06 15.19
C PHE A 95 -45.99 10.44 15.43
N LEU A 96 -45.49 11.50 14.77
CA LEU A 96 -46.03 12.86 14.88
C LEU A 96 -47.20 13.12 13.92
N ALA A 97 -47.40 12.28 12.91
CA ALA A 97 -48.50 12.34 11.95
C ALA A 97 -49.77 11.57 12.41
N LEU A 98 -49.75 10.99 13.61
CA LEU A 98 -50.87 10.38 14.34
C LEU A 98 -51.41 11.37 15.39
#